data_AF-A0A2I2G9Z5-F1
#
_entry.id   AF-A0A2I2G9Z5-F1
#
_cell.length_a   1.000
_cell.length_b   1.000
_cell.length_c   1.000
_cell.angle_alpha   90.00
_cell.angle_beta   90.00
_cell.angle_gamma   90.00
#
_symmetry.space_group_name_H-M   'P 1'
#
loop_
_entity.id
_entity.type
_entity.pdbx_description
1 polymer ?
#
loop_
_entity_poly.entity_id
_entity_poly.type
_entity_poly.pdbx_seq_one_letter_code
_entity_poly.pdbx_strand_id
1 'polypeptide(L)'
;MAESVAVPKDSMEDSCDTNTHEATPLDSYTSLPLISPALAERCQRPTSFNADNVLRVFQDLQNHNPASLQGGKKTIELQLDQYRQVVRALDCDRPLHDHVSDKVRWDYDPENALLAFRMPTPVHDFFATSVAGEICKQLERIARGKDAAGEFAERIANGGSSRIFLKEGSFDGHPTDLEAFPQRQPDTQFQHRDAAYPGIVLEVSYSQNAKDMWKLARQYILCSNGDIKAVIGIDLNYDGTKESTLSLWRPSYIHEEGEDLDILDIQQEINSQPFRAQDGSYVNQAQDIHLYLSDFAPDEISGSFQGVHLEINYGKLARFLNSAEKMNEVRESCSGIKSKRKIRKRKLSSSSAEEIKSADEAKHRLREEKDAERSTAHDKDFVPLTRRRKK
;
A
#
# COMPACT_ATOMS: atom_id res chain seq x y z
N MET A 1 73.86 -18.31 8.40
CA MET A 1 74.77 -18.60 7.27
C MET A 1 74.10 -17.92 6.07
N ALA A 2 74.58 -16.79 5.55
CA ALA A 2 75.90 -16.53 4.93
C ALA A 2 76.02 -17.33 3.61
N GLU A 3 76.24 -16.75 2.42
CA GLU A 3 76.53 -15.36 1.96
C GLU A 3 75.79 -15.14 0.59
N SER A 4 75.45 -13.96 0.02
CA SER A 4 75.91 -12.55 0.00
C SER A 4 76.63 -12.16 -1.33
N VAL A 5 76.47 -10.88 -1.73
CA VAL A 5 77.26 -10.08 -2.72
C VAL A 5 76.80 -9.99 -4.20
N ALA A 6 76.07 -8.90 -4.50
CA ALA A 6 76.27 -7.85 -5.54
C ALA A 6 76.43 -8.19 -7.06
N VAL A 7 75.87 -7.48 -8.07
CA VAL A 7 75.62 -6.03 -8.32
C VAL A 7 76.97 -5.26 -8.45
N PRO A 8 77.31 -4.49 -9.53
CA PRO A 8 76.58 -3.25 -9.90
C PRO A 8 76.66 -2.74 -11.36
N LYS A 9 75.82 -1.73 -11.68
CA LYS A 9 76.15 -0.37 -12.20
C LYS A 9 74.95 0.25 -12.97
N ASP A 10 74.41 1.41 -12.59
CA ASP A 10 74.91 2.82 -12.72
C ASP A 10 74.63 3.41 -14.12
N SER A 11 74.32 4.70 -14.32
CA SER A 11 74.46 5.87 -13.41
C SER A 11 73.64 7.11 -13.86
N MET A 12 73.18 7.93 -12.88
CA MET A 12 73.26 9.42 -12.83
C MET A 12 72.54 10.28 -13.94
N GLU A 13 72.22 11.59 -13.81
CA GLU A 13 72.32 12.68 -12.80
C GLU A 13 71.27 13.78 -13.21
N ASP A 14 70.96 14.91 -12.55
CA ASP A 14 71.56 15.64 -11.41
C ASP A 14 70.49 16.28 -10.46
N SER A 15 70.48 17.61 -10.22
CA SER A 15 70.24 18.19 -8.87
C SER A 15 69.90 19.71 -8.83
N CYS A 16 69.57 20.23 -7.62
CA CYS A 16 69.79 21.56 -6.97
C CYS A 16 70.11 22.88 -7.78
N ASP A 17 69.91 24.13 -7.29
CA ASP A 17 69.40 24.68 -6.01
C ASP A 17 69.04 26.20 -6.01
N THR A 18 68.31 26.66 -4.98
CA THR A 18 68.30 28.01 -4.31
C THR A 18 67.98 29.38 -4.98
N ASN A 19 67.16 30.16 -4.23
CA ASN A 19 67.24 31.60 -3.85
C ASN A 19 66.94 32.81 -4.81
N THR A 20 65.77 33.42 -4.54
CA THR A 20 65.48 34.88 -4.31
C THR A 20 66.34 36.00 -4.91
N HIS A 21 65.67 36.96 -5.56
CA HIS A 21 65.69 38.38 -5.13
C HIS A 21 64.47 39.20 -5.61
N GLU A 22 64.30 40.37 -5.00
CA GLU A 22 63.14 41.27 -4.88
C GLU A 22 63.03 42.37 -5.98
N ALA A 23 61.82 42.67 -6.52
CA ALA A 23 61.46 43.96 -7.15
C ALA A 23 59.96 44.10 -7.54
N THR A 24 59.38 45.30 -7.40
CA THR A 24 58.04 45.79 -7.85
C THR A 24 58.14 47.33 -7.92
N PRO A 25 57.57 48.13 -8.87
CA PRO A 25 56.21 48.12 -9.45
C PRO A 25 56.21 48.31 -11.01
N LEU A 26 55.22 48.81 -11.79
CA LEU A 26 54.08 49.74 -11.61
C LEU A 26 52.95 49.51 -12.68
N ASP A 27 51.82 50.20 -12.52
CA ASP A 27 50.55 50.14 -13.28
C ASP A 27 50.60 50.25 -14.81
N SER A 28 49.59 49.64 -15.46
CA SER A 28 48.77 50.36 -16.46
C SER A 28 47.36 49.76 -16.57
N TYR A 29 46.35 50.61 -16.78
CA TYR A 29 44.93 50.23 -16.84
C TYR A 29 44.53 49.78 -18.25
N THR A 30 43.68 48.75 -18.37
CA THR A 30 42.75 48.63 -19.50
C THR A 30 41.46 47.92 -19.06
N SER A 31 40.32 48.42 -19.51
CA SER A 31 38.98 47.93 -19.14
C SER A 31 38.59 46.63 -19.84
N LEU A 32 37.93 45.73 -19.12
CA LEU A 32 37.20 44.59 -19.70
C LEU A 32 36.04 45.06 -20.59
N PRO A 33 35.83 44.47 -21.78
CA PRO A 33 34.64 44.73 -22.58
C PRO A 33 33.41 43.99 -22.03
N LEU A 34 32.27 44.69 -21.94
CA LEU A 34 30.96 44.09 -21.70
C LEU A 34 30.53 43.27 -22.92
N ILE A 35 30.03 42.05 -22.70
CA ILE A 35 29.39 41.21 -23.73
C ILE A 35 27.91 40.99 -23.35
N SER A 36 27.03 41.10 -24.34
CA SER A 36 25.59 41.28 -24.18
C SER A 36 24.81 40.03 -23.75
N PRO A 37 23.71 40.18 -22.98
CA PRO A 37 22.84 39.06 -22.58
C PRO A 37 21.93 38.62 -23.74
N ALA A 38 22.44 37.77 -24.62
CA ALA A 38 21.72 37.34 -25.84
C ALA A 38 21.83 35.83 -26.17
N LEU A 39 22.09 34.97 -25.18
CA LEU A 39 21.84 33.53 -25.30
C LEU A 39 21.09 33.01 -24.07
N ALA A 40 19.79 33.35 -24.00
CA ALA A 40 18.88 32.74 -23.04
C ALA A 40 18.56 31.31 -23.51
N GLU A 41 19.46 30.37 -23.22
CA GLU A 41 19.12 28.95 -23.28
C GLU A 41 17.86 28.70 -22.46
N ARG A 42 16.99 27.86 -23.00
CA ARG A 42 15.59 27.76 -22.57
C ARG A 42 15.44 26.87 -21.35
N CYS A 43 16.13 27.24 -20.26
CA CYS A 43 15.86 26.77 -18.91
C CYS A 43 14.39 27.03 -18.59
N GLN A 44 13.57 26.01 -18.82
CA GLN A 44 12.17 26.04 -18.42
C GLN A 44 12.18 26.11 -16.90
N ARG A 45 11.79 27.27 -16.37
CA ARG A 45 11.48 27.40 -14.94
C ARG A 45 10.54 26.25 -14.58
N PRO A 46 10.73 25.54 -13.47
CA PRO A 46 9.76 24.54 -13.05
C PRO A 46 8.39 25.21 -13.03
N THR A 47 7.45 24.69 -13.83
CA THR A 47 6.05 25.10 -13.78
C THR A 47 5.62 24.98 -12.34
N SER A 48 5.16 26.09 -11.74
CA SER A 48 4.87 26.16 -10.31
C SER A 48 3.84 25.08 -9.96
N PHE A 49 4.33 23.98 -9.38
CA PHE A 49 3.50 22.81 -9.14
C PHE A 49 2.40 23.20 -8.16
N ASN A 50 1.16 23.19 -8.63
CA ASN A 50 0.04 23.48 -7.76
C ASN A 50 -0.59 22.17 -7.29
N ALA A 51 -0.34 21.84 -6.01
CA ALA A 51 -0.97 20.72 -5.31
C ALA A 51 -2.50 20.78 -5.39
N ASP A 52 -3.12 21.97 -5.50
CA ASP A 52 -4.56 22.16 -5.72
C ASP A 52 -5.08 21.31 -6.88
N ASN A 53 -4.30 21.11 -7.94
CA ASN A 53 -4.76 20.34 -9.11
C ASN A 53 -4.94 18.84 -8.78
N VAL A 54 -4.15 18.31 -7.85
CA VAL A 54 -4.24 16.92 -7.39
C VAL A 54 -5.28 16.81 -6.27
N LEU A 55 -5.30 17.78 -5.34
CA LEU A 55 -6.34 17.89 -4.30
C LEU A 55 -7.75 18.03 -4.90
N ARG A 56 -7.90 18.75 -6.01
CA ARG A 56 -9.16 18.83 -6.77
C ARG A 56 -9.62 17.48 -7.29
N VAL A 57 -8.71 16.57 -7.68
CA VAL A 57 -9.11 15.21 -8.08
C VAL A 57 -9.64 14.43 -6.87
N PHE A 58 -8.99 14.53 -5.71
CA PHE A 58 -9.52 13.97 -4.47
C PHE A 58 -10.89 14.57 -4.08
N GLN A 59 -11.09 15.88 -4.28
CA GLN A 59 -12.36 16.56 -4.04
C GLN A 59 -13.46 16.19 -5.06
N ASP A 60 -13.14 16.05 -6.35
CA ASP A 60 -14.06 15.57 -7.39
C ASP A 60 -14.56 14.14 -7.08
N LEU A 61 -13.66 13.28 -6.61
CA LEU A 61 -13.99 11.91 -6.20
C LEU A 61 -14.87 11.88 -4.94
N GLN A 62 -14.55 12.71 -3.94
CA GLN A 62 -15.38 12.90 -2.74
C GLN A 62 -16.80 13.38 -3.08
N ASN A 63 -16.93 14.27 -4.07
CA ASN A 63 -18.23 14.75 -4.56
C ASN A 63 -18.92 13.80 -5.56
N HIS A 64 -18.37 12.60 -5.77
CA HIS A 64 -18.87 11.58 -6.69
C HIS A 64 -19.07 12.08 -8.13
N ASN A 65 -18.15 12.91 -8.63
CA ASN A 65 -18.15 13.41 -10.01
C ASN A 65 -17.57 12.34 -10.96
N PRO A 66 -18.38 11.59 -11.74
CA PRO A 66 -17.90 10.42 -12.49
C PRO A 66 -17.05 10.80 -13.71
N ALA A 67 -17.10 12.06 -14.16
CA ALA A 67 -16.27 12.56 -15.26
C ALA A 67 -14.78 12.63 -14.91
N SER A 68 -14.41 12.42 -13.65
CA SER A 68 -13.03 12.49 -13.16
C SER A 68 -12.15 11.29 -13.50
N LEU A 69 -12.73 10.11 -13.81
CA LEU A 69 -12.01 8.85 -14.09
C LEU A 69 -12.54 8.16 -15.36
N GLN A 70 -11.68 7.95 -16.35
CA GLN A 70 -12.02 7.11 -17.51
C GLN A 70 -11.77 5.64 -17.14
N GLY A 71 -12.79 4.78 -17.27
CA GLY A 71 -12.68 3.36 -16.91
C GLY A 71 -12.38 3.09 -15.43
N GLY A 72 -12.68 4.02 -14.52
CA GLY A 72 -12.43 3.87 -13.08
C GLY A 72 -10.97 4.06 -12.64
N LYS A 73 -10.06 4.42 -13.56
CA LYS A 73 -8.64 4.72 -13.30
C LYS A 73 -8.30 6.15 -13.76
N LYS A 74 -7.31 6.77 -13.13
CA LYS A 74 -6.65 8.00 -13.63
C LYS A 74 -5.22 8.06 -13.13
N THR A 75 -4.29 8.39 -14.01
CA THR A 75 -2.88 8.60 -13.67
C THR A 75 -2.50 10.06 -13.82
N ILE A 76 -1.60 10.53 -12.95
CA ILE A 76 -1.02 11.87 -12.99
C ILE A 76 0.50 11.72 -12.84
N GLU A 77 1.26 12.31 -13.75
CA GLU A 77 2.71 12.49 -13.60
C GLU A 77 2.98 13.48 -12.46
N LEU A 78 3.71 13.03 -11.44
CA LEU A 78 3.86 13.69 -10.16
C LEU A 78 5.22 13.32 -9.55
N GLN A 79 6.17 14.26 -9.57
CA GLN A 79 7.51 14.07 -9.03
C GLN A 79 7.47 13.88 -7.50
N LEU A 80 8.52 13.28 -6.92
CA LEU A 80 8.51 12.90 -5.51
C LEU A 80 8.31 14.09 -4.55
N ASP A 81 8.97 15.22 -4.82
CA ASP A 81 8.79 16.45 -4.05
C ASP A 81 7.34 16.95 -4.11
N GLN A 82 6.70 16.79 -5.27
CA GLN A 82 5.31 17.17 -5.54
C GLN A 82 4.33 16.21 -4.85
N TYR A 83 4.58 14.90 -4.87
CA TYR A 83 3.80 13.91 -4.12
C TYR A 83 3.88 14.16 -2.61
N ARG A 84 5.09 14.41 -2.09
CA ARG A 84 5.30 14.80 -0.68
C ARG A 84 4.57 16.10 -0.31
N GLN A 85 4.43 17.05 -1.23
CA GLN A 85 3.60 18.26 -1.03
C GLN A 85 2.10 17.93 -1.01
N VAL A 86 1.61 17.07 -1.90
CA VAL A 86 0.20 16.64 -1.92
C VAL A 86 -0.18 15.87 -0.65
N VAL A 87 0.65 14.93 -0.19
CA VAL A 87 0.40 14.17 1.06
C VAL A 87 0.34 15.13 2.26
N ARG A 88 1.33 16.02 2.41
CA ARG A 88 1.31 17.04 3.49
C ARG A 88 0.11 17.98 3.43
N ALA A 89 -0.41 18.26 2.23
CA ALA A 89 -1.62 19.08 2.07
C ALA A 89 -2.90 18.31 2.43
N LEU A 90 -2.97 17.01 2.14
CA LEU A 90 -4.04 16.12 2.64
C LEU A 90 -3.99 16.04 4.17
N ASP A 91 -2.82 15.83 4.78
CA ASP A 91 -2.65 15.76 6.24
C ASP A 91 -3.15 17.03 6.97
N CYS A 92 -3.09 18.19 6.30
CA CYS A 92 -3.67 19.45 6.77
C CYS A 92 -5.20 19.50 6.65
N ASP A 93 -5.78 18.97 5.58
CA ASP A 93 -7.23 18.91 5.34
C ASP A 93 -7.82 17.59 5.84
N ARG A 94 -7.91 17.43 7.17
CA ARG A 94 -8.39 16.19 7.80
C ARG A 94 -9.76 15.70 7.26
N PRO A 95 -10.79 16.54 7.05
CA PRO A 95 -12.04 16.08 6.45
C PRO A 95 -11.90 15.49 5.04
N LEU A 96 -10.96 16.00 4.24
CA LEU A 96 -10.63 15.42 2.94
C LEU A 96 -9.80 14.14 3.11
N HIS A 97 -8.72 14.17 3.90
CA HIS A 97 -7.87 13.00 4.19
C HIS A 97 -8.67 11.80 4.70
N ASP A 98 -9.51 12.00 5.71
CA ASP A 98 -10.26 10.91 6.37
C ASP A 98 -11.28 10.28 5.40
N HIS A 99 -11.88 11.08 4.51
CA HIS A 99 -12.72 10.58 3.44
C HIS A 99 -11.91 9.85 2.37
N VAL A 100 -10.82 10.45 1.89
CA VAL A 100 -9.94 9.92 0.85
C VAL A 100 -9.35 8.57 1.27
N SER A 101 -8.80 8.48 2.49
CA SER A 101 -8.23 7.26 3.06
C SER A 101 -9.24 6.12 3.30
N ASP A 102 -10.54 6.39 3.20
CA ASP A 102 -11.64 5.44 3.40
C ASP A 102 -12.42 5.15 2.09
N LYS A 103 -12.34 6.00 1.07
CA LYS A 103 -13.22 5.95 -0.12
C LYS A 103 -12.51 6.05 -1.47
N VAL A 104 -11.27 6.51 -1.52
CA VAL A 104 -10.44 6.56 -2.74
C VAL A 104 -9.27 5.59 -2.56
N ARG A 105 -9.01 4.72 -3.54
CA ARG A 105 -7.75 3.96 -3.58
C ARG A 105 -6.73 4.75 -4.41
N TRP A 106 -5.51 4.94 -3.89
CA TRP A 106 -4.42 5.52 -4.65
C TRP A 106 -3.09 4.82 -4.39
N ASP A 107 -2.35 4.64 -5.48
CA ASP A 107 -1.03 4.04 -5.51
C ASP A 107 -0.01 5.08 -6.00
N TYR A 108 1.19 5.09 -5.43
CA TYR A 108 2.27 5.97 -5.88
C TYR A 108 3.52 5.18 -6.29
N ASP A 109 4.01 5.51 -7.47
CA ASP A 109 5.13 4.90 -8.15
C ASP A 109 6.28 5.94 -8.27
N PRO A 110 7.29 5.90 -7.38
CA PRO A 110 8.37 6.88 -7.34
C PRO A 110 9.35 6.72 -8.51
N GLU A 111 9.54 5.49 -9.02
CA GLU A 111 10.40 5.20 -10.17
C GLU A 111 9.85 5.85 -11.44
N ASN A 112 8.55 5.64 -11.71
CA ASN A 112 7.93 6.09 -12.94
C ASN A 112 7.35 7.51 -12.84
N ALA A 113 7.42 8.16 -11.68
CA ALA A 113 6.87 9.51 -11.56
C ALA A 113 5.34 9.54 -11.43
N LEU A 114 4.65 8.47 -11.01
CA LEU A 114 3.20 8.31 -11.26
C LEU A 114 2.35 8.14 -10.01
N LEU A 115 1.34 9.02 -9.87
CA LEU A 115 0.21 8.84 -8.94
C LEU A 115 -0.98 8.24 -9.69
N ALA A 116 -1.44 7.06 -9.26
CA ALA A 116 -2.60 6.37 -9.84
C ALA A 116 -3.78 6.40 -8.86
N PHE A 117 -4.92 6.91 -9.33
CA PHE A 117 -6.21 6.86 -8.64
C PHE A 117 -7.03 5.68 -9.19
N ARG A 118 -7.66 4.92 -8.29
CA ARG A 118 -8.61 3.84 -8.60
C ARG A 118 -9.92 4.04 -7.82
N MET A 119 -11.05 3.91 -8.50
CA MET A 119 -12.38 3.76 -7.89
C MET A 119 -12.98 2.41 -8.28
N PRO A 120 -12.86 1.39 -7.43
CA PRO A 120 -13.46 0.10 -7.70
C PRO A 120 -14.97 0.12 -7.88
N THR A 121 -15.43 -0.80 -8.73
CA THR A 121 -16.85 -1.04 -8.97
C THR A 121 -17.42 -1.94 -7.87
N PRO A 122 -18.75 -1.95 -7.65
CA PRO A 122 -19.35 -2.90 -6.73
C PRO A 122 -19.08 -4.37 -7.12
N VAL A 123 -18.95 -4.68 -8.42
CA VAL A 123 -18.60 -6.04 -8.88
C VAL A 123 -17.21 -6.44 -8.41
N HIS A 124 -16.22 -5.54 -8.54
CA HIS A 124 -14.87 -5.75 -8.04
C HIS A 124 -14.85 -6.02 -6.53
N ASP A 125 -15.44 -5.14 -5.72
CA ASP A 125 -15.42 -5.28 -4.27
C ASP A 125 -16.14 -6.57 -3.81
N PHE A 126 -17.29 -6.92 -4.41
CA PHE A 126 -17.97 -8.19 -4.11
C PHE A 126 -17.18 -9.43 -4.56
N PHE A 127 -16.49 -9.36 -5.70
CA PHE A 127 -15.67 -10.46 -6.20
C PHE A 127 -14.41 -10.67 -5.33
N ALA A 128 -13.64 -9.62 -5.07
CA ALA A 128 -12.46 -9.67 -4.20
C ALA A 128 -12.81 -10.19 -2.80
N THR A 129 -13.90 -9.67 -2.20
CA THR A 129 -14.43 -10.16 -0.91
C THR A 129 -14.81 -11.65 -0.95
N SER A 130 -15.34 -12.14 -2.07
CA SER A 130 -15.74 -13.55 -2.23
C SER A 130 -14.53 -14.48 -2.33
N VAL A 131 -13.50 -14.09 -3.08
CA VAL A 131 -12.21 -14.81 -3.15
C VAL A 131 -11.55 -14.82 -1.77
N ALA A 132 -11.46 -13.66 -1.13
CA ALA A 132 -10.86 -13.51 0.18
C ALA A 132 -11.58 -14.36 1.25
N GLY A 133 -12.91 -14.39 1.22
CA GLY A 133 -13.72 -15.21 2.13
C GLY A 133 -13.52 -16.72 1.97
N GLU A 134 -13.24 -17.21 0.75
CA GLU A 134 -12.90 -18.62 0.53
C GLU A 134 -11.49 -18.96 1.01
N ILE A 135 -10.54 -18.02 0.97
CA ILE A 135 -9.21 -18.17 1.58
C ILE A 135 -9.34 -18.21 3.11
N CYS A 136 -10.03 -17.24 3.73
CA CYS A 136 -10.30 -17.24 5.17
C CYS A 136 -10.95 -18.56 5.63
N LYS A 137 -11.98 -19.04 4.94
CA LYS A 137 -12.68 -20.31 5.22
C LYS A 137 -11.82 -21.57 5.01
N GLN A 138 -10.65 -21.45 4.37
CA GLN A 138 -9.65 -22.51 4.28
C GLN A 138 -8.60 -22.38 5.39
N LEU A 139 -8.12 -21.18 5.69
CA LEU A 139 -7.28 -20.90 6.86
C LEU A 139 -7.96 -21.32 8.17
N GLU A 140 -9.23 -20.93 8.38
CA GLU A 140 -10.10 -21.37 9.49
C GLU A 140 -10.26 -22.89 9.60
N ARG A 141 -10.02 -23.65 8.52
CA ARG A 141 -10.10 -25.11 8.51
C ARG A 141 -8.78 -25.73 8.97
N ILE A 142 -7.66 -25.16 8.52
CA ILE A 142 -6.31 -25.53 8.94
C ILE A 142 -6.12 -25.18 10.42
N ALA A 143 -6.52 -23.97 10.84
CA ALA A 143 -6.51 -23.47 12.22
C ALA A 143 -7.26 -24.36 13.24
N ARG A 144 -8.19 -25.21 12.80
CA ARG A 144 -8.87 -26.19 13.69
C ARG A 144 -8.04 -27.46 13.93
N GLY A 145 -6.98 -27.68 13.16
CA GLY A 145 -5.91 -28.63 13.49
C GLY A 145 -5.14 -28.11 14.71
N LYS A 146 -4.85 -28.99 15.67
CA LYS A 146 -4.07 -28.65 16.87
C LYS A 146 -2.61 -29.04 16.68
N ASP A 147 -2.07 -28.62 15.55
CA ASP A 147 -0.71 -28.86 15.08
C ASP A 147 -0.05 -27.53 14.68
N ALA A 148 1.22 -27.58 14.29
CA ALA A 148 1.99 -26.39 13.97
C ALA A 148 1.43 -25.62 12.75
N ALA A 149 0.77 -26.31 11.79
CA ALA A 149 0.15 -25.66 10.65
C ALA A 149 -1.14 -24.93 11.06
N GLY A 150 -1.92 -25.51 11.98
CA GLY A 150 -3.05 -24.83 12.61
C GLY A 150 -2.64 -23.58 13.40
N GLU A 151 -1.62 -23.69 14.25
CA GLU A 151 -1.08 -22.55 15.00
C GLU A 151 -0.53 -21.42 14.11
N PHE A 152 0.11 -21.77 13.00
CA PHE A 152 0.55 -20.79 12.00
C PHE A 152 -0.65 -20.15 11.29
N ALA A 153 -1.66 -20.94 10.91
CA ALA A 153 -2.88 -20.44 10.26
C ALA A 153 -3.71 -19.50 11.15
N GLU A 154 -3.76 -19.73 12.48
CA GLU A 154 -4.39 -18.80 13.44
C GLU A 154 -3.73 -17.41 13.50
N ARG A 155 -2.47 -17.29 13.06
CA ARG A 155 -1.70 -16.04 13.08
C ARG A 155 -1.79 -15.24 11.78
N ILE A 156 -2.51 -15.75 10.77
CA ILE A 156 -2.73 -15.06 9.48
C ILE A 156 -4.01 -14.22 9.55
N ALA A 157 -3.88 -12.91 9.31
CA ALA A 157 -5.00 -11.99 9.20
C ALA A 157 -5.25 -11.57 7.74
N ASN A 158 -6.52 -11.37 7.38
CA ASN A 158 -6.90 -10.67 6.16
C ASN A 158 -6.81 -9.16 6.43
N GLY A 159 -5.86 -8.49 5.76
CA GLY A 159 -5.61 -7.05 5.89
C GLY A 159 -6.55 -6.17 5.06
N GLY A 160 -7.45 -6.74 4.25
CA GLY A 160 -8.31 -6.01 3.32
C GLY A 160 -7.48 -5.18 2.33
N SER A 161 -7.94 -3.96 2.02
CA SER A 161 -7.21 -2.99 1.17
C SER A 161 -6.34 -2.02 1.97
N SER A 162 -5.73 -2.50 3.06
CA SER A 162 -4.75 -1.73 3.85
C SER A 162 -3.54 -1.34 3.01
N ARG A 163 -3.00 -0.12 3.24
CA ARG A 163 -1.80 0.38 2.56
C ARG A 163 -0.58 -0.48 2.87
N ILE A 164 0.18 -0.80 1.83
CA ILE A 164 1.53 -1.37 1.89
C ILE A 164 2.52 -0.28 1.45
N PHE A 165 3.65 -0.19 2.16
CA PHE A 165 4.80 0.65 1.77
C PHE A 165 5.96 -0.31 1.52
N LEU A 166 6.42 -0.43 0.28
CA LEU A 166 7.39 -1.44 -0.15
C LEU A 166 8.82 -0.90 0.01
N LYS A 167 9.47 -1.19 1.16
CA LYS A 167 10.65 -0.43 1.61
C LYS A 167 12.00 -0.99 1.21
N GLU A 168 12.06 -2.21 0.68
CA GLU A 168 13.33 -2.95 0.66
C GLU A 168 14.26 -2.61 -0.52
N GLY A 169 13.79 -1.88 -1.54
CA GLY A 169 14.68 -1.29 -2.55
C GLY A 169 14.04 -0.87 -3.87
N SER A 170 14.86 -0.26 -4.72
CA SER A 170 14.61 -0.01 -6.15
C SER A 170 15.07 -1.21 -7.00
N PHE A 171 14.60 -1.26 -8.25
CA PHE A 171 14.78 -2.40 -9.16
C PHE A 171 16.21 -2.64 -9.67
N ASP A 172 17.17 -1.79 -9.32
CA ASP A 172 18.53 -1.73 -9.84
C ASP A 172 19.61 -2.13 -8.80
N GLY A 173 19.22 -2.46 -7.57
CA GLY A 173 20.14 -2.87 -6.50
C GLY A 173 21.05 -1.74 -5.97
N HIS A 174 20.96 -0.54 -6.55
CA HIS A 174 21.58 0.66 -6.01
C HIS A 174 20.69 1.26 -4.91
N PRO A 175 21.25 1.74 -3.80
CA PRO A 175 20.49 2.54 -2.85
C PRO A 175 20.21 3.91 -3.48
N THR A 176 19.10 4.05 -4.19
CA THR A 176 18.64 5.37 -4.64
C THR A 176 18.37 6.26 -3.44
N ASP A 177 18.83 7.52 -3.46
CA ASP A 177 18.52 8.56 -2.45
C ASP A 177 17.01 8.93 -2.36
N LEU A 178 16.16 8.18 -3.05
CA LEU A 178 14.72 8.16 -2.89
C LEU A 178 14.37 7.56 -1.51
N GLU A 179 14.28 8.40 -0.48
CA GLU A 179 13.53 8.11 0.76
C GLU A 179 12.00 8.03 0.47
N ALA A 180 11.63 7.21 -0.50
CA ALA A 180 10.32 7.19 -1.13
C ALA A 180 10.03 5.80 -1.68
N PHE A 181 9.32 5.05 -0.86
CA PHE A 181 8.96 3.67 -1.11
C PHE A 181 7.64 3.61 -1.91
N PRO A 182 7.49 2.72 -2.91
CA PRO A 182 6.23 2.53 -3.60
C PRO A 182 5.09 2.29 -2.61
N GLN A 183 4.01 3.08 -2.73
CA GLN A 183 2.81 2.92 -1.93
C GLN A 183 1.77 2.17 -2.75
N ARG A 184 1.22 1.09 -2.19
CA ARG A 184 0.22 0.25 -2.85
C ARG A 184 -0.99 -0.01 -1.95
N GLN A 185 -2.18 -0.12 -2.54
CA GLN A 185 -3.42 -0.50 -1.88
C GLN A 185 -4.07 -1.69 -2.59
N PRO A 186 -3.70 -2.95 -2.26
CA PRO A 186 -4.27 -4.13 -2.90
C PRO A 186 -5.77 -4.27 -2.63
N ASP A 187 -6.43 -5.18 -3.34
CA ASP A 187 -7.87 -5.38 -3.20
C ASP A 187 -8.21 -6.39 -2.10
N THR A 188 -7.30 -7.35 -1.83
CA THR A 188 -7.12 -7.94 -0.50
C THR A 188 -5.66 -8.34 -0.28
N GLN A 189 -5.23 -8.48 0.97
CA GLN A 189 -3.92 -9.02 1.35
C GLN A 189 -4.04 -9.93 2.58
N PHE A 190 -3.12 -10.89 2.72
CA PHE A 190 -3.03 -11.79 3.86
C PHE A 190 -1.65 -11.72 4.51
N GLN A 191 -1.63 -11.34 5.79
CA GLN A 191 -0.40 -11.12 6.55
C GLN A 191 -0.36 -12.01 7.79
N HIS A 192 0.71 -12.81 7.92
CA HIS A 192 1.06 -13.43 9.20
C HIS A 192 1.49 -12.35 10.19
N ARG A 193 0.94 -12.36 11.40
CA ARG A 193 1.13 -11.31 12.44
C ARG A 193 2.59 -10.94 12.70
N ASP A 194 3.49 -11.90 12.57
CA ASP A 194 4.90 -11.76 12.90
C ASP A 194 5.79 -11.47 11.66
N ALA A 195 5.20 -11.20 10.49
CA ALA A 195 5.88 -10.83 9.24
C ALA A 195 5.74 -9.33 8.92
N ALA A 196 6.75 -8.72 8.30
CA ALA A 196 6.77 -7.28 7.97
C ALA A 196 5.79 -6.92 6.83
N TYR A 197 5.71 -7.80 5.82
CA TYR A 197 4.84 -7.70 4.66
C TYR A 197 3.75 -8.79 4.69
N PRO A 198 2.64 -8.64 3.95
CA PRO A 198 1.74 -9.75 3.67
C PRO A 198 2.41 -10.80 2.77
N GLY A 199 2.21 -12.08 3.03
CA GLY A 199 2.69 -13.11 2.12
C GLY A 199 1.91 -13.18 0.80
N ILE A 200 0.59 -12.94 0.86
CA ILE A 200 -0.29 -13.01 -0.33
C ILE A 200 -1.01 -11.69 -0.60
N VAL A 201 -1.01 -11.27 -1.86
CA VAL A 201 -1.77 -10.13 -2.40
C VAL A 201 -2.75 -10.58 -3.49
N LEU A 202 -3.95 -9.97 -3.54
CA LEU A 202 -4.90 -10.04 -4.65
C LEU A 202 -5.11 -8.65 -5.26
N GLU A 203 -5.03 -8.58 -6.60
CA GLU A 203 -5.38 -7.42 -7.42
C GLU A 203 -6.44 -7.83 -8.46
N VAL A 204 -7.42 -6.95 -8.71
CA VAL A 204 -8.55 -7.21 -9.63
C VAL A 204 -8.66 -6.10 -10.66
N SER A 205 -8.15 -6.32 -11.88
CA SER A 205 -8.19 -5.32 -12.95
C SER A 205 -9.53 -5.24 -13.66
N TYR A 206 -9.86 -4.01 -14.07
CA TYR A 206 -10.84 -3.69 -15.10
C TYR A 206 -10.03 -3.18 -16.31
N SER A 207 -9.52 -4.07 -17.16
CA SER A 207 -9.13 -3.86 -18.58
C SER A 207 -8.05 -4.83 -19.04
N GLN A 208 -8.10 -5.16 -20.34
CA GLN A 208 -7.24 -6.07 -21.13
C GLN A 208 -5.71 -5.87 -21.03
N ASN A 209 -5.21 -4.95 -20.21
CA ASN A 209 -3.79 -4.60 -20.14
C ASN A 209 -3.01 -5.45 -19.11
N ALA A 210 -2.79 -6.71 -19.44
CA ALA A 210 -1.98 -7.64 -18.63
C ALA A 210 -0.54 -7.12 -18.33
N LYS A 211 -0.02 -6.16 -19.10
CA LYS A 211 1.29 -5.54 -18.86
C LYS A 211 1.32 -4.66 -17.62
N ASP A 212 0.19 -4.03 -17.25
CA ASP A 212 0.08 -3.30 -15.98
C ASP A 212 0.12 -4.27 -14.79
N MET A 213 -0.57 -5.41 -14.90
CA MET A 213 -0.60 -6.44 -13.85
C MET A 213 0.78 -7.09 -13.65
N TRP A 214 1.52 -7.38 -14.73
CA TRP A 214 2.92 -7.85 -14.64
C TRP A 214 3.81 -6.88 -13.87
N LYS A 215 3.76 -5.58 -14.20
CA LYS A 215 4.53 -4.54 -13.49
C LYS A 215 4.17 -4.47 -12.01
N LEU A 216 2.88 -4.58 -11.70
CA LEU A 216 2.36 -4.52 -10.33
C LEU A 216 2.83 -5.72 -9.50
N ALA A 217 2.75 -6.94 -10.03
CA ALA A 217 3.28 -8.14 -9.39
C ALA A 217 4.81 -8.07 -9.20
N ARG A 218 5.54 -7.59 -10.22
CA ARG A 218 7.00 -7.36 -10.13
C ARG A 218 7.36 -6.36 -9.02
N GLN A 219 6.60 -5.27 -8.85
CA GLN A 219 6.82 -4.33 -7.76
C GLN A 219 6.54 -4.94 -6.38
N TYR A 220 5.42 -5.65 -6.22
CA TYR A 220 5.12 -6.32 -4.94
C TYR A 220 6.22 -7.30 -4.54
N ILE A 221 6.67 -8.17 -5.45
CA ILE A 221 7.67 -9.19 -5.16
C ILE A 221 9.06 -8.56 -4.96
N LEU A 222 9.56 -7.74 -5.90
CA LEU A 222 10.95 -7.25 -5.81
C LEU A 222 11.14 -6.15 -4.75
N CYS A 223 10.22 -5.20 -4.60
CA CYS A 223 10.36 -4.12 -3.60
C CYS A 223 10.00 -4.57 -2.16
N SER A 224 9.75 -5.87 -1.95
CA SER A 224 9.66 -6.53 -0.64
C SER A 224 10.72 -7.62 -0.43
N ASN A 225 11.75 -7.69 -1.29
CA ASN A 225 12.76 -8.76 -1.31
C ASN A 225 12.19 -10.20 -1.35
N GLY A 226 10.98 -10.36 -1.89
CA GLY A 226 10.29 -11.65 -1.97
C GLY A 226 9.50 -12.04 -0.73
N ASP A 227 9.34 -11.16 0.27
CA ASP A 227 8.46 -11.41 1.43
C ASP A 227 6.99 -11.55 1.01
N ILE A 228 6.56 -10.86 -0.05
CA ILE A 228 5.28 -11.11 -0.72
C ILE A 228 5.44 -12.36 -1.61
N LYS A 229 5.33 -13.55 -1.00
CA LYS A 229 5.54 -14.86 -1.64
C LYS A 229 4.52 -15.22 -2.73
N ALA A 230 3.35 -14.58 -2.80
CA ALA A 230 2.39 -14.79 -3.88
C ALA A 230 1.58 -13.53 -4.27
N VAL A 231 1.49 -13.25 -5.57
CA VAL A 231 0.59 -12.22 -6.12
C VAL A 231 -0.42 -12.87 -7.06
N ILE A 232 -1.71 -12.71 -6.75
CA ILE A 232 -2.84 -13.19 -7.52
C ILE A 232 -3.40 -12.01 -8.32
N GLY A 233 -3.34 -12.06 -9.65
CA GLY A 233 -3.96 -11.07 -10.52
C GLY A 233 -5.17 -11.64 -11.24
N ILE A 234 -6.33 -10.99 -11.11
CA ILE A 234 -7.55 -11.35 -11.84
C ILE A 234 -7.88 -10.22 -12.82
N ASP A 235 -8.06 -10.53 -14.10
CA ASP A 235 -8.62 -9.56 -15.06
C ASP A 235 -10.09 -9.86 -15.36
N LEU A 236 -10.93 -8.82 -15.27
CA LEU A 236 -12.36 -8.89 -15.47
C LEU A 236 -12.76 -8.01 -16.67
N ASN A 237 -13.00 -8.61 -17.83
CA ASN A 237 -13.46 -7.88 -19.01
C ASN A 237 -14.98 -7.68 -19.00
N TYR A 238 -15.38 -6.47 -19.40
CA TYR A 238 -16.76 -6.02 -19.57
C TYR A 238 -17.00 -5.32 -20.91
N ASP A 239 -15.94 -4.75 -21.51
CA ASP A 239 -16.01 -3.96 -22.73
C ASP A 239 -16.06 -4.87 -23.97
N GLY A 240 -17.25 -5.43 -24.24
CA GLY A 240 -17.56 -6.21 -25.44
C GLY A 240 -17.31 -7.72 -25.33
N THR A 241 -16.44 -8.17 -24.43
CA THR A 241 -16.29 -9.60 -24.06
C THR A 241 -16.55 -9.79 -22.57
N LYS A 242 -16.91 -11.02 -22.18
CA LYS A 242 -17.03 -11.45 -20.77
C LYS A 242 -15.81 -12.26 -20.29
N GLU A 243 -14.71 -12.22 -21.04
CA GLU A 243 -13.54 -13.02 -20.72
C GLU A 243 -12.95 -12.62 -19.36
N SER A 244 -12.59 -13.60 -18.55
CA SER A 244 -12.03 -13.32 -17.22
C SER A 244 -10.96 -14.34 -16.91
N THR A 245 -9.77 -13.82 -16.61
CA THR A 245 -8.52 -14.58 -16.55
C THR A 245 -7.84 -14.42 -15.20
N LEU A 246 -7.00 -15.39 -14.88
CA LEU A 246 -6.16 -15.43 -13.70
C LEU A 246 -4.69 -15.43 -14.12
N SER A 247 -3.87 -14.72 -13.35
CA SER A 247 -2.43 -14.96 -13.26
C SER A 247 -1.99 -15.12 -11.82
N LEU A 248 -0.90 -15.85 -11.62
CA LEU A 248 -0.26 -16.08 -10.32
C LEU A 248 1.25 -15.89 -10.49
N TRP A 249 1.83 -15.09 -9.61
CA TRP A 249 3.27 -14.81 -9.57
C TRP A 249 3.86 -15.14 -8.20
N ARG A 250 5.12 -15.56 -8.22
CA ARG A 250 5.93 -15.95 -7.05
C ARG A 250 7.35 -15.41 -7.18
N PRO A 251 8.08 -15.16 -6.07
CA PRO A 251 9.51 -14.98 -6.14
C PRO A 251 10.19 -16.25 -6.66
N SER A 252 11.29 -16.07 -7.38
CA SER A 252 12.21 -17.10 -7.81
C SER A 252 13.61 -16.67 -7.38
N TYR A 253 14.40 -17.59 -6.84
CA TYR A 253 15.75 -17.33 -6.37
C TYR A 253 16.73 -18.08 -7.27
N ILE A 254 17.66 -17.35 -7.89
CA ILE A 254 18.66 -17.88 -8.82
C ILE A 254 20.02 -17.77 -8.14
N HIS A 255 20.61 -18.92 -7.81
CA HIS A 255 21.94 -19.01 -7.22
C HIS A 255 23.01 -19.18 -8.31
N GLU A 256 24.00 -18.30 -8.37
CA GLU A 256 25.13 -18.42 -9.32
C GLU A 256 26.37 -19.02 -8.64
N GLU A 257 27.03 -19.97 -9.30
CA GLU A 257 28.09 -20.79 -8.69
C GLU A 257 29.33 -19.96 -8.34
N GLY A 258 29.46 -19.59 -7.06
CA GLY A 258 30.56 -18.81 -6.52
C GLY A 258 30.16 -17.45 -5.94
N GLU A 259 28.88 -17.08 -5.96
CA GLU A 259 28.37 -15.89 -5.26
C GLU A 259 27.72 -16.25 -3.90
N ASP A 260 27.85 -15.36 -2.92
CA ASP A 260 27.26 -15.50 -1.58
C ASP A 260 25.79 -15.03 -1.50
N LEU A 261 25.21 -14.56 -2.62
CA LEU A 261 23.89 -13.93 -2.70
C LEU A 261 23.04 -14.57 -3.81
N ASP A 262 21.75 -14.75 -3.55
CA ASP A 262 20.79 -15.21 -4.57
C ASP A 262 20.19 -14.02 -5.33
N ILE A 263 20.07 -14.16 -6.65
CA ILE A 263 19.37 -13.19 -7.51
C ILE A 263 17.87 -13.44 -7.39
N LEU A 264 17.14 -12.45 -6.88
CA LEU A 264 15.68 -12.46 -6.81
C LEU A 264 15.06 -12.04 -8.16
N ASP A 265 14.25 -12.93 -8.73
CA ASP A 265 13.41 -12.70 -9.91
C ASP A 265 11.93 -13.08 -9.62
N ILE A 266 11.05 -12.94 -10.61
CA ILE A 266 9.61 -13.18 -10.52
C ILE A 266 9.17 -14.26 -11.53
N GLN A 267 8.73 -15.41 -11.02
CA GLN A 267 8.14 -16.46 -11.85
C GLN A 267 6.63 -16.22 -12.02
N GLN A 268 6.13 -16.31 -13.26
CA GLN A 268 4.70 -16.41 -13.55
C GLN A 268 4.29 -17.89 -13.62
N GLU A 269 3.72 -18.43 -12.55
CA GLU A 269 3.24 -19.82 -12.47
C GLU A 269 1.97 -20.01 -13.32
N ILE A 270 1.03 -19.07 -13.20
CA ILE A 270 -0.20 -19.05 -14.01
C ILE A 270 -0.16 -17.80 -14.88
N ASN A 271 -0.21 -17.98 -16.20
CA ASN A 271 -0.27 -16.88 -17.16
C ASN A 271 -1.64 -16.80 -17.82
N SER A 272 -2.41 -15.76 -17.45
CA SER A 272 -3.63 -15.31 -18.12
C SER A 272 -4.65 -16.42 -18.42
N GLN A 273 -4.73 -17.44 -17.57
CA GLN A 273 -5.59 -18.61 -17.81
C GLN A 273 -7.06 -18.23 -17.59
N PRO A 274 -7.95 -18.46 -18.57
CA PRO A 274 -9.36 -18.09 -18.43
C PRO A 274 -10.08 -19.02 -17.45
N PHE A 275 -10.90 -18.44 -16.57
CA PHE A 275 -11.94 -19.15 -15.82
C PHE A 275 -13.35 -18.83 -16.36
N ARG A 276 -13.48 -17.74 -17.14
CA ARG A 276 -14.66 -17.39 -17.91
C ARG A 276 -14.27 -17.01 -19.34
N ALA A 277 -14.96 -17.57 -20.33
CA ALA A 277 -14.72 -17.27 -21.75
C ALA A 277 -15.47 -16.01 -22.22
N GLN A 278 -15.19 -15.56 -23.45
CA GLN A 278 -15.74 -14.34 -24.04
C GLN A 278 -17.28 -14.29 -24.10
N ASP A 279 -17.94 -15.44 -24.23
CA ASP A 279 -19.41 -15.58 -24.21
C ASP A 279 -20.01 -15.55 -22.78
N GLY A 280 -19.17 -15.64 -21.75
CA GLY A 280 -19.55 -15.74 -20.34
C GLY A 280 -19.68 -17.17 -19.82
N SER A 281 -19.37 -18.20 -20.63
CA SER A 281 -19.36 -19.60 -20.20
C SER A 281 -18.18 -19.89 -19.27
N TYR A 282 -18.36 -20.87 -18.38
CA TYR A 282 -17.36 -21.24 -17.38
C TYR A 282 -16.40 -22.27 -17.96
N VAL A 283 -15.13 -21.87 -18.14
CA VAL A 283 -14.06 -22.73 -18.68
C VAL A 283 -13.12 -23.18 -17.57
N ASN A 284 -12.30 -24.20 -17.86
CA ASN A 284 -11.26 -24.70 -16.95
C ASN A 284 -11.76 -25.06 -15.53
N GLN A 285 -13.03 -25.44 -15.38
CA GLN A 285 -13.70 -25.63 -14.07
C GLN A 285 -13.10 -26.75 -13.19
N ALA A 286 -12.20 -27.57 -13.72
CA ALA A 286 -11.46 -28.62 -13.00
C ALA A 286 -10.00 -28.23 -12.70
N GLN A 287 -9.64 -26.95 -12.89
CA GLN A 287 -8.39 -26.35 -12.43
C GLN A 287 -8.61 -25.57 -11.14
N ASP A 288 -7.57 -25.49 -10.32
CA ASP A 288 -7.57 -24.92 -8.98
C ASP A 288 -6.31 -24.05 -8.81
N ILE A 289 -6.44 -22.90 -8.11
CA ILE A 289 -5.25 -22.17 -7.63
C ILE A 289 -4.73 -22.92 -6.39
N HIS A 290 -3.44 -23.25 -6.37
CA HIS A 290 -2.77 -23.77 -5.19
C HIS A 290 -2.02 -22.63 -4.49
N LEU A 291 -2.38 -22.37 -3.23
CA LEU A 291 -1.66 -21.47 -2.34
C LEU A 291 -1.13 -22.29 -1.17
N TYR A 292 0.19 -22.42 -1.04
CA TYR A 292 0.82 -23.15 0.04
C TYR A 292 0.74 -22.34 1.34
N LEU A 293 0.75 -23.00 2.49
CA LEU A 293 0.76 -22.31 3.77
C LEU A 293 2.07 -21.56 4.00
N SER A 294 3.16 -21.98 3.35
CA SER A 294 4.40 -21.22 3.24
C SER A 294 4.23 -19.85 2.55
N ASP A 295 3.23 -19.68 1.69
CA ASP A 295 3.02 -18.44 0.92
C ASP A 295 2.56 -17.24 1.79
N PHE A 296 2.24 -17.46 3.06
CA PHE A 296 1.64 -16.43 3.93
C PHE A 296 2.65 -15.68 4.81
N ALA A 297 3.94 -16.05 4.78
CA ALA A 297 5.03 -15.38 5.49
C ALA A 297 6.41 -15.69 4.86
N PRO A 298 7.47 -14.93 5.20
CA PRO A 298 8.86 -15.26 4.85
C PRO A 298 9.30 -16.65 5.35
N ASP A 299 10.31 -17.24 4.68
CA ASP A 299 10.66 -18.65 4.83
C ASP A 299 11.22 -18.98 6.23
N GLU A 300 11.80 -18.00 6.91
CA GLU A 300 12.23 -18.05 8.33
C GLU A 300 11.06 -18.37 9.28
N ILE A 301 9.84 -18.01 8.88
CA ILE A 301 8.60 -18.24 9.63
C ILE A 301 7.82 -19.42 9.03
N SER A 302 7.91 -19.62 7.71
CA SER A 302 6.93 -20.39 6.93
C SER A 302 7.46 -21.71 6.35
N GLY A 303 8.79 -21.88 6.24
CA GLY A 303 9.43 -22.96 5.48
C GLY A 303 9.11 -24.38 5.93
N SER A 304 8.60 -24.56 7.16
CA SER A 304 8.12 -25.86 7.67
C SER A 304 6.78 -26.31 7.07
N PHE A 305 6.07 -25.47 6.31
CA PHE A 305 4.66 -25.68 5.92
C PHE A 305 4.42 -25.88 4.42
N GLN A 306 5.47 -26.09 3.62
CA GLN A 306 5.40 -26.33 2.16
C GLN A 306 4.46 -27.50 1.76
N GLY A 307 4.21 -28.46 2.65
CA GLY A 307 3.32 -29.62 2.40
C GLY A 307 1.84 -29.38 2.69
N VAL A 308 1.42 -28.17 3.08
CA VAL A 308 0.02 -27.82 3.37
C VAL A 308 -0.42 -26.73 2.39
N HIS A 309 -1.55 -26.89 1.70
CA HIS A 309 -2.04 -25.92 0.71
C HIS A 309 -3.56 -25.70 0.76
N LEU A 310 -3.98 -24.63 0.10
CA LEU A 310 -5.36 -24.19 -0.10
C LEU A 310 -5.72 -24.28 -1.58
N GLU A 311 -6.96 -24.63 -1.90
CA GLU A 311 -7.42 -24.91 -3.27
C GLU A 311 -8.58 -23.97 -3.68
N ILE A 312 -8.35 -23.12 -4.68
CA ILE A 312 -9.36 -22.19 -5.22
C ILE A 312 -9.75 -22.58 -6.64
N ASN A 313 -10.71 -23.50 -6.74
CA ASN A 313 -11.30 -23.94 -8.00
C ASN A 313 -11.76 -22.80 -8.91
N TYR A 314 -11.43 -22.85 -10.20
CA TYR A 314 -11.81 -21.86 -11.21
C TYR A 314 -13.35 -21.78 -11.36
N GLY A 315 -14.05 -22.90 -11.16
CA GLY A 315 -15.51 -22.93 -11.07
C GLY A 315 -16.07 -22.19 -9.84
N LYS A 316 -15.32 -22.02 -8.74
CA LYS A 316 -15.70 -21.08 -7.66
C LYS A 316 -15.54 -19.64 -8.13
N LEU A 317 -14.42 -19.27 -8.74
CA LEU A 317 -14.15 -17.91 -9.26
C LEU A 317 -15.27 -17.44 -10.21
N ALA A 318 -15.64 -18.28 -11.18
CA ALA A 318 -16.70 -17.97 -12.13
C ALA A 318 -18.08 -17.76 -11.45
N ARG A 319 -18.38 -18.50 -10.38
CA ARG A 319 -19.60 -18.31 -9.56
C ARG A 319 -19.55 -17.04 -8.71
N PHE A 320 -18.39 -16.70 -8.13
CA PHE A 320 -18.20 -15.45 -7.38
C PHE A 320 -18.43 -14.23 -8.28
N LEU A 321 -17.88 -14.25 -9.50
CA LEU A 321 -18.04 -13.19 -10.49
C LEU A 321 -19.50 -13.00 -10.91
N ASN A 322 -20.19 -14.09 -11.25
CA ASN A 322 -21.62 -14.10 -11.57
C ASN A 322 -22.50 -13.59 -10.39
N SER A 323 -22.11 -13.91 -9.15
CA SER A 323 -22.77 -13.38 -7.95
C SER A 323 -22.53 -11.88 -7.78
N ALA A 324 -21.31 -11.41 -7.97
CA ALA A 324 -20.93 -10.00 -7.87
C ALA A 324 -21.63 -9.14 -8.95
N GLU A 325 -21.70 -9.62 -10.19
CA GLU A 325 -22.43 -8.98 -11.29
C GLU A 325 -23.93 -8.82 -10.95
N LYS A 326 -24.57 -9.86 -10.39
CA LYS A 326 -25.97 -9.80 -9.94
C LYS A 326 -26.18 -8.85 -8.76
N MET A 327 -25.25 -8.81 -7.80
CA MET A 327 -25.33 -7.86 -6.68
C MET A 327 -25.21 -6.41 -7.17
N ASN A 328 -24.37 -6.16 -8.18
CA ASN A 328 -24.28 -4.87 -8.85
C ASN A 328 -25.57 -4.54 -9.63
N GLU A 329 -26.11 -5.47 -10.44
CA GLU A 329 -27.37 -5.28 -11.16
C GLU A 329 -28.53 -4.90 -10.21
N VAL A 330 -28.68 -5.60 -9.08
CA VAL A 330 -29.72 -5.32 -8.07
C VAL A 330 -29.51 -3.96 -7.38
N ARG A 331 -28.26 -3.54 -7.19
CA ARG A 331 -27.88 -2.24 -6.61
C ARG A 331 -28.22 -1.10 -7.55
N GLU A 332 -27.74 -1.15 -8.79
CA GLU A 332 -27.88 -0.07 -9.78
C GLU A 332 -29.30 0.04 -10.33
N SER A 333 -29.97 -1.09 -10.64
CA SER A 333 -31.41 -1.09 -10.97
C SER A 333 -32.30 -0.71 -9.77
N CYS A 334 -31.72 -0.68 -8.57
CA CYS A 334 -32.41 -0.38 -7.31
C CYS A 334 -33.64 -1.30 -7.05
N SER A 335 -33.63 -2.50 -7.64
CA SER A 335 -34.77 -3.43 -7.71
C SER A 335 -34.94 -4.33 -6.48
N GLY A 336 -33.92 -4.40 -5.61
CA GLY A 336 -33.93 -5.21 -4.40
C GLY A 336 -35.06 -4.86 -3.41
N ILE A 337 -35.44 -5.83 -2.58
CA ILE A 337 -36.58 -5.73 -1.65
C ILE A 337 -36.31 -4.63 -0.60
N LYS A 338 -36.92 -3.47 -0.81
CA LYS A 338 -36.87 -2.32 0.12
C LYS A 338 -37.85 -2.52 1.30
N SER A 339 -37.45 -2.04 2.48
CA SER A 339 -38.26 -2.16 3.70
C SER A 339 -39.61 -1.43 3.56
N LYS A 340 -40.71 -2.15 3.81
CA LYS A 340 -42.09 -1.62 3.75
C LYS A 340 -42.46 -0.73 4.94
N ARG A 341 -41.54 -0.49 5.90
CA ARG A 341 -41.81 0.28 7.12
C ARG A 341 -41.96 1.77 6.79
N LYS A 342 -43.18 2.32 7.02
CA LYS A 342 -43.41 3.77 6.97
C LYS A 342 -42.59 4.45 8.07
N ILE A 343 -41.64 5.31 7.70
CA ILE A 343 -40.73 6.02 8.62
C ILE A 343 -40.69 7.52 8.33
N ARG A 344 -40.57 8.34 9.38
CA ARG A 344 -40.20 9.75 9.25
C ARG A 344 -38.70 9.88 9.54
N LYS A 345 -37.90 10.20 8.52
CA LYS A 345 -36.48 10.51 8.72
C LYS A 345 -36.34 11.78 9.59
N ARG A 346 -35.52 11.72 10.64
CA ARG A 346 -35.08 12.92 11.38
C ARG A 346 -34.09 13.66 10.46
N LYS A 347 -34.23 14.98 10.26
CA LYS A 347 -33.14 15.77 9.69
C LYS A 347 -31.97 15.74 10.67
N LEU A 348 -30.75 15.47 10.22
CA LEU A 348 -29.58 15.77 11.04
C LEU A 348 -29.53 17.28 11.25
N SER A 349 -29.34 17.70 12.51
CA SER A 349 -28.93 19.06 12.81
C SER A 349 -27.46 19.20 12.43
N SER A 350 -27.12 20.23 11.65
CA SER A 350 -25.76 20.47 11.13
C SER A 350 -24.78 21.04 12.17
N SER A 351 -25.08 20.88 13.46
CA SER A 351 -24.23 21.27 14.58
C SER A 351 -23.19 20.17 14.82
N SER A 352 -21.93 20.45 14.49
CA SER A 352 -20.79 19.67 14.99
C SER A 352 -20.62 19.90 16.49
N ALA A 353 -20.08 18.88 17.17
CA ALA A 353 -19.93 18.79 18.63
C ALA A 353 -21.23 18.84 19.45
N GLU A 354 -21.19 18.22 20.63
CA GLU A 354 -22.25 18.28 21.63
C GLU A 354 -22.08 19.55 22.46
N GLU A 355 -22.50 20.70 21.92
CA GLU A 355 -22.71 21.89 22.75
C GLU A 355 -23.76 21.58 23.82
N ILE A 356 -23.29 21.39 25.06
CA ILE A 356 -24.14 21.33 26.25
C ILE A 356 -24.83 22.69 26.36
N LYS A 357 -26.10 22.75 25.98
CA LYS A 357 -26.91 23.96 26.06
C LYS A 357 -26.95 24.41 27.52
N SER A 358 -26.90 25.72 27.78
CA SER A 358 -26.86 26.26 29.15
C SER A 358 -28.01 25.77 30.06
N ALA A 359 -29.15 25.37 29.48
CA ALA A 359 -30.25 24.71 30.20
C ALA A 359 -29.92 23.27 30.66
N ASP A 360 -29.21 22.49 29.86
CA ASP A 360 -28.73 21.15 30.22
C ASP A 360 -27.52 21.24 31.16
N GLU A 361 -26.67 22.26 31.00
CA GLU A 361 -25.55 22.58 31.91
C GLU A 361 -26.06 22.99 33.31
N ALA A 362 -27.07 23.87 33.39
CA ALA A 362 -27.73 24.22 34.65
C ALA A 362 -28.41 23.01 35.33
N LYS A 363 -28.95 22.09 34.53
CA LYS A 363 -29.53 20.83 34.99
C LYS A 363 -28.48 19.80 35.43
N HIS A 364 -27.23 19.91 34.95
CA HIS A 364 -26.08 19.17 35.44
C HIS A 364 -25.65 19.70 36.82
N ARG A 365 -25.41 21.02 36.93
CA ARG A 365 -25.08 21.68 38.20
C ARG A 365 -26.09 21.37 39.32
N LEU A 366 -27.40 21.43 39.04
CA LEU A 366 -28.46 21.12 40.01
C LEU A 366 -28.48 19.63 40.45
N ARG A 367 -27.80 18.73 39.73
CA ARG A 367 -27.62 17.33 40.14
C ARG A 367 -26.36 17.17 40.97
N GLU A 368 -25.24 17.74 40.52
CA GLU A 368 -23.97 17.76 41.26
C GLU A 368 -24.13 18.38 42.64
N GLU A 369 -24.85 19.50 42.75
CA GLU A 369 -25.20 20.16 44.01
C GLU A 369 -26.01 19.23 44.93
N LYS A 370 -27.02 18.53 44.41
CA LYS A 370 -27.86 17.60 45.20
C LYS A 370 -27.16 16.31 45.59
N ASP A 371 -26.24 15.82 44.77
CA ASP A 371 -25.43 14.64 45.10
C ASP A 371 -24.28 15.00 46.05
N ALA A 372 -23.82 16.27 46.07
CA ALA A 372 -22.97 16.83 47.12
C ALA A 372 -23.72 17.06 48.45
N GLU A 373 -24.97 17.53 48.41
CA GLU A 373 -25.85 17.58 49.60
C GLU A 373 -26.05 16.18 50.20
N ARG A 374 -26.25 15.16 49.36
CA ARG A 374 -26.38 13.75 49.79
C ARG A 374 -25.10 13.18 50.38
N SER A 375 -23.94 13.41 49.76
CA SER A 375 -22.67 12.91 50.30
C SER A 375 -22.33 13.57 51.64
N THR A 376 -22.51 14.88 51.76
CA THR A 376 -22.30 15.63 53.03
C THR A 376 -23.38 15.39 54.08
N ALA A 377 -24.53 14.82 53.71
CA ALA A 377 -25.49 14.27 54.66
C ALA A 377 -25.04 12.88 55.18
N HIS A 378 -24.67 11.96 54.28
CA HIS A 378 -24.26 10.60 54.66
C HIS A 378 -22.96 10.54 55.48
N ASP A 379 -22.02 11.47 55.29
CA ASP A 379 -20.76 11.50 56.03
C ASP A 379 -20.95 11.82 57.53
N LYS A 380 -22.09 12.42 57.91
CA LYS A 380 -22.43 12.76 59.31
C LYS A 380 -22.84 11.55 60.16
N ASP A 381 -23.28 10.47 59.52
CA ASP A 381 -23.66 9.22 60.20
C ASP A 381 -22.47 8.26 60.41
N PHE A 382 -21.25 8.66 60.01
CA PHE A 382 -20.04 7.83 60.14
C PHE A 382 -19.57 7.71 61.60
N VAL A 383 -20.01 6.67 62.29
CA VAL A 383 -19.53 6.32 63.64
C VAL A 383 -18.33 5.36 63.57
N PRO A 384 -17.11 5.75 64.00
CA PRO A 384 -15.95 4.88 63.94
C PRO A 384 -16.06 3.63 64.82
N LEU A 385 -15.81 2.46 64.23
CA LEU A 385 -15.88 1.16 64.94
C LEU A 385 -14.77 1.04 66.01
N THR A 386 -15.15 1.24 67.27
CA THR A 386 -14.24 1.09 68.41
C THR A 386 -13.84 -0.38 68.64
N ARG A 387 -12.57 -0.70 68.38
CA ARG A 387 -11.99 -2.04 68.62
C ARG A 387 -12.06 -2.42 70.11
N ARG A 388 -12.99 -3.31 70.47
CA ARG A 388 -12.99 -3.99 71.77
C ARG A 388 -11.74 -4.87 71.91
N ARG A 389 -10.76 -4.41 72.72
CA ARG A 389 -9.77 -5.33 73.32
C ARG A 389 -10.52 -6.34 74.19
N LYS A 390 -10.35 -7.63 73.91
CA LYS A 390 -10.54 -8.66 74.94
C LYS A 390 -9.31 -8.66 75.86
N LYS A 391 -9.52 -9.09 77.11
CA LYS A 391 -8.45 -9.38 78.06
C LYS A 391 -7.69 -10.64 77.64
#